data_AF-A0A6L8E3W2-F1
#
_entry.id   AF-A0A6L8E3W2-F1
#
_cell.length_a   1.000
_cell.length_b   1.000
_cell.length_c   1.000
_cell.angle_alpha   90.00
_cell.angle_beta   90.00
_cell.angle_gamma   90.00
#
_symmetry.space_group_name_H-M   'P 1'
#
loop_
_entity.id
_entity.type
_entity.pdbx_description
1 polymer ?
#
loop_
_entity_poly.entity_id
_entity_poly.type
_entity_poly.pdbx_seq_one_letter_code
_entity_poly.pdbx_strand_id
1 'polypeptide(L)'
;MIRDLLSGFAARGWSETLDFTSLNALPASYVSQNIEQRHSDPVWRIRFRDERWLYVVVLLKFQSTVDQRMAVRMLTYTGLLYERLIADGALRDHDKLPPVLPIVI
;
A
#
# COMPACT_ATOMS: atom_id res chain seq x y z
N MET A 1 -6.04 -11.09 -8.95
CA MET A 1 -5.34 -11.23 -7.65
C MET A 1 -5.61 -10.05 -6.71
N ILE A 2 -4.99 -8.87 -6.86
CA ILE A 2 -5.18 -7.78 -5.87
C ILE A 2 -6.63 -7.28 -5.80
N ARG A 3 -7.33 -7.25 -6.94
CA ARG A 3 -8.78 -6.97 -6.99
C ARG A 3 -9.56 -7.96 -6.12
N ASP A 4 -9.26 -9.24 -6.26
CA ASP A 4 -9.94 -10.33 -5.53
C ASP A 4 -9.61 -10.31 -4.05
N LEU A 5 -8.38 -9.93 -3.69
CA LEU A 5 -7.99 -9.71 -2.30
C LEU A 5 -8.81 -8.58 -1.67
N LEU A 6 -8.92 -7.45 -2.36
CA LEU A 6 -9.66 -6.27 -1.89
C LEU A 6 -11.17 -6.48 -1.88
N SER A 7 -11.72 -7.31 -2.77
CA SER A 7 -13.16 -7.61 -2.79
C SER A 7 -13.54 -8.77 -1.88
N GLY A 8 -12.64 -9.74 -1.67
CA GLY A 8 -12.92 -10.98 -0.94
C GLY A 8 -12.70 -10.89 0.57
N PHE A 9 -11.77 -10.06 1.03
CA PHE A 9 -11.39 -9.98 2.45
C PHE A 9 -11.81 -8.69 3.14
N ALA A 10 -12.24 -7.66 2.40
CA ALA A 10 -12.69 -6.40 2.98
C ALA A 10 -14.15 -6.51 3.49
N ALA A 11 -14.51 -5.62 4.42
CA ALA A 11 -15.87 -5.54 4.94
C ALA A 11 -16.90 -5.33 3.82
N ARG A 12 -18.10 -5.88 4.00
CA ARG A 12 -19.19 -5.83 3.01
C ARG A 12 -19.49 -4.37 2.60
N GLY A 13 -19.55 -4.09 1.30
CA GLY A 13 -19.77 -2.74 0.74
C GLY A 13 -18.50 -1.89 0.57
N TRP A 14 -17.36 -2.27 1.15
CA TRP A 14 -16.10 -1.53 0.97
C TRP A 14 -15.66 -1.50 -0.48
N SER A 15 -15.66 -2.65 -1.16
CA SER A 15 -15.22 -2.76 -2.55
C SER A 15 -16.06 -1.91 -3.51
N GLU A 16 -17.32 -1.62 -3.17
CA GLU A 16 -18.19 -0.77 -3.99
C GLU A 16 -17.74 0.69 -3.99
N THR A 17 -17.04 1.11 -2.93
CA THR A 17 -16.47 2.46 -2.81
C THR A 17 -15.21 2.66 -3.66
N LEU A 18 -14.64 1.59 -4.22
CA LEU A 18 -13.39 1.61 -4.99
C LEU A 18 -13.64 1.62 -6.50
N ASP A 19 -12.89 2.43 -7.22
CA ASP A 19 -12.84 2.45 -8.68
C ASP A 19 -11.73 1.49 -9.18
N PHE A 20 -12.09 0.23 -9.40
CA PHE A 20 -11.15 -0.79 -9.85
C PHE A 20 -10.61 -0.60 -11.29
N THR A 21 -11.09 0.40 -12.04
CA THR A 21 -10.48 0.78 -13.33
C THR A 21 -9.22 1.61 -13.12
N SER A 22 -9.12 2.31 -11.98
CA SER A 22 -7.96 3.11 -11.57
C SER A 22 -6.84 2.29 -10.90
N LEU A 23 -7.08 1.00 -10.66
CA LEU A 23 -6.14 0.12 -9.97
C LEU A 23 -4.85 -0.02 -10.77
N ASN A 24 -3.73 0.37 -10.16
CA ASN A 24 -2.43 0.39 -10.81
C ASN A 24 -1.31 0.00 -9.83
N ALA A 25 -0.37 -0.83 -10.31
CA ALA A 25 0.82 -1.19 -9.54
C ALA A 25 1.88 -0.09 -9.67
N LEU A 26 2.50 0.27 -8.54
CA LEU A 26 3.67 1.14 -8.52
C LEU A 26 4.95 0.31 -8.75
N PRO A 27 6.05 0.93 -9.22
CA PRO A 27 7.31 0.23 -9.42
C PRO A 27 7.76 -0.55 -8.16
N ALA A 28 8.36 -1.73 -8.32
CA ALA A 28 8.75 -2.59 -7.20
C ALA A 28 9.78 -1.95 -6.23
N SER A 29 10.46 -0.89 -6.66
CA SER A 29 11.41 -0.11 -5.87
C SER A 29 10.79 1.12 -5.19
N TYR A 30 9.46 1.29 -5.25
CA TYR A 30 8.81 2.54 -4.86
C TYR A 30 9.10 2.96 -3.41
N VAL A 31 9.23 2.00 -2.49
CA VAL A 31 9.35 2.26 -1.04
C VAL A 31 10.79 2.05 -0.51
N SER A 32 11.76 1.68 -1.35
CA SER A 32 13.11 1.37 -0.87
C SER A 32 14.21 1.81 -1.85
N GLN A 33 15.06 2.73 -1.38
CA GLN A 33 16.33 3.07 -2.04
C GLN A 33 17.57 2.49 -1.33
N ASN A 34 17.46 2.02 -0.09
CA ASN A 34 18.58 1.44 0.65
C ASN A 34 18.14 0.26 1.51
N ILE A 35 19.04 -0.70 1.64
CA ILE A 35 18.99 -1.93 2.44
C ILE A 35 18.43 -3.15 1.67
N GLU A 36 19.37 -3.70 0.91
CA GLU A 36 19.59 -5.11 0.59
C GLU A 36 18.65 -6.08 1.34
N GLN A 37 17.97 -6.95 0.57
CA GLN A 37 17.13 -8.10 1.00
C GLN A 37 15.63 -7.88 1.29
N ARG A 38 15.06 -6.67 1.15
CA ARG A 38 13.59 -6.46 1.27
C ARG A 38 12.88 -6.22 -0.06
N HIS A 39 13.52 -6.69 -1.13
CA HIS A 39 13.08 -6.45 -2.49
C HIS A 39 11.68 -7.03 -2.75
N SER A 40 10.83 -6.17 -3.30
CA SER A 40 9.64 -6.52 -4.08
C SER A 40 8.33 -6.73 -3.33
N ASP A 41 8.14 -6.11 -2.16
CA ASP A 41 6.78 -5.94 -1.61
C ASP A 41 5.99 -5.00 -2.53
N PRO A 42 5.00 -5.51 -3.29
CA PRO A 42 4.33 -4.70 -4.29
C PRO A 42 3.39 -3.67 -3.64
N VAL A 43 3.41 -2.46 -4.20
CA VAL A 43 2.48 -1.39 -3.83
C VAL A 43 1.52 -1.18 -4.98
N TRP A 44 0.23 -1.12 -4.65
CA TRP A 44 -0.81 -0.69 -5.57
C TRP A 44 -1.41 0.62 -5.10
N ARG A 45 -1.91 1.39 -6.05
CA ARG A 45 -2.85 2.47 -5.78
C ARG A 45 -4.18 2.18 -6.44
N ILE A 46 -5.23 2.61 -5.80
CA ILE A 46 -6.59 2.58 -6.30
C ILE A 46 -7.31 3.82 -5.80
N ARG A 47 -8.21 4.37 -6.60
CA ARG A 47 -8.99 5.54 -6.23
C ARG A 47 -10.30 5.09 -5.60
N PHE A 48 -10.71 5.77 -4.54
CA PHE A 48 -12.11 5.75 -4.12
C PHE A 48 -12.97 6.47 -5.17
N ARG A 49 -14.26 6.17 -5.20
CA ARG A 49 -15.21 6.88 -6.09
C ARG A 49 -15.35 8.36 -5.75
N ASP A 50 -14.97 8.78 -4.54
CA ASP A 50 -14.88 10.19 -4.12
C ASP A 50 -13.52 10.84 -4.46
N GLU A 51 -12.79 10.25 -5.40
CA GLU A 51 -11.52 10.72 -5.96
C GLU A 51 -10.29 10.62 -5.06
N ARG A 52 -10.43 10.23 -3.78
CA ARG A 52 -9.28 10.05 -2.89
C ARG A 52 -8.46 8.82 -3.27
N TRP A 53 -7.13 8.91 -3.16
CA TRP A 53 -6.25 7.77 -3.37
C TRP A 53 -6.16 6.89 -2.13
N LEU A 54 -6.24 5.57 -2.34
CA LEU A 54 -5.87 4.53 -1.39
C LEU A 54 -4.61 3.84 -1.91
N TYR A 55 -3.61 3.71 -1.04
CA TYR A 55 -2.43 2.91 -1.32
C TYR A 55 -2.51 1.59 -0.57
N VAL A 56 -2.20 0.50 -1.25
CA VAL A 56 -2.22 -0.85 -0.70
C VAL A 56 -0.81 -1.40 -0.77
N VAL A 57 -0.22 -1.66 0.39
CA VAL A 57 1.12 -2.24 0.51
C VAL A 57 0.95 -3.70 0.88
N VAL A 58 1.35 -4.62 0.00
CA VAL A 58 1.35 -6.05 0.33
C VAL A 58 2.75 -6.45 0.76
N LEU A 59 2.87 -6.82 2.03
CA LEU A 59 4.09 -7.35 2.61
C LEU A 59 4.04 -8.88 2.48
N LEU A 60 4.82 -9.42 1.56
CA LEU A 60 4.92 -10.87 1.38
C LEU A 60 5.90 -11.43 2.42
N LYS A 61 5.44 -12.40 3.21
CA LYS A 61 6.25 -13.06 4.24
C LYS A 61 6.10 -14.58 4.10
N PHE A 62 6.99 -15.19 3.33
CA PHE A 62 7.19 -16.65 3.32
C PHE A 62 7.95 -17.15 4.57
N GLN A 63 7.70 -16.53 5.73
CA GLN A 63 8.39 -16.88 6.97
C GLN A 63 7.68 -18.06 7.63
N SER A 64 8.45 -19.07 8.04
CA SER A 64 7.95 -20.27 8.72
C SER A 64 7.43 -20.02 10.14
N THR A 65 7.69 -18.83 10.68
CA THR A 65 7.35 -18.42 12.05
C THR A 65 6.80 -17.00 12.04
N VAL A 66 5.81 -16.74 12.88
CA VAL A 66 5.22 -15.40 13.06
C VAL A 66 6.27 -14.41 13.58
N ASP A 67 6.56 -13.36 12.82
CA ASP A 67 7.39 -12.23 13.25
C ASP A 67 6.53 -11.25 14.09
N GLN A 68 6.76 -11.22 15.40
CA GLN A 68 6.03 -10.34 16.33
C GLN A 68 6.24 -8.84 16.05
N ARG A 69 7.26 -8.48 15.25
CA ARG A 69 7.59 -7.09 14.90
C ARG A 69 6.87 -6.64 13.62
N MET A 70 5.93 -7.43 13.09
CA MET A 70 5.18 -7.09 11.88
C MET A 70 4.51 -5.73 11.94
N ALA A 71 3.91 -5.35 13.07
CA ALA A 71 3.28 -4.04 13.24
C ALA A 71 4.28 -2.87 13.03
N VAL A 72 5.49 -2.99 13.57
CA VAL A 72 6.54 -1.98 13.41
C VAL A 72 6.94 -1.88 11.94
N ARG A 73 7.07 -3.02 11.25
CA ARG A 73 7.41 -3.03 9.83
C ARG A 73 6.31 -2.41 8.98
N MET A 74 5.03 -2.72 9.23
CA MET A 74 3.91 -2.07 8.55
C MET A 74 3.97 -0.53 8.70
N LEU A 75 4.26 -0.05 9.91
CA LEU A 75 4.42 1.38 10.18
C LEU A 75 5.60 1.97 9.40
N THR A 76 6.75 1.30 9.40
CA THR A 76 7.94 1.74 8.63
C THR A 76 7.64 1.85 7.15
N TYR A 77 6.99 0.84 6.54
CA TYR A 77 6.63 0.88 5.12
C TYR A 77 5.65 2.00 4.80
N THR A 78 4.70 2.25 5.70
CA THR A 78 3.75 3.37 5.56
C THR A 78 4.50 4.71 5.57
N GLY A 79 5.43 4.90 6.50
CA GLY A 79 6.27 6.11 6.55
C GLY A 79 7.11 6.31 5.29
N LEU A 80 7.84 5.27 4.87
CA LEU A 80 8.67 5.30 3.66
C LEU A 80 7.84 5.58 2.39
N LEU A 81 6.62 5.04 2.32
CA LEU A 81 5.70 5.34 1.23
C LEU A 81 5.31 6.82 1.22
N TYR A 82 5.00 7.41 2.37
CA TYR A 82 4.70 8.84 2.45
C TYR A 82 5.90 9.72 2.08
N GLU A 83 7.10 9.39 2.58
CA GLU A 83 8.32 10.10 2.19
C GLU A 83 8.50 10.09 0.66
N ARG A 84 8.24 8.94 0.02
CA ARG A 84 8.30 8.84 -1.43
C ARG A 84 7.24 9.69 -2.12
N LEU A 85 5.98 9.63 -1.68
CA LEU A 85 4.89 10.41 -2.26
C LEU A 85 5.15 11.92 -2.19
N ILE A 86 5.73 12.38 -1.08
CA ILE A 86 6.16 13.77 -0.91
C ILE A 86 7.31 14.09 -1.86
N ALA A 87 8.35 13.24 -1.93
CA ALA A 87 9.49 13.44 -2.81
C ALA A 87 9.13 13.45 -4.31
N ASP A 88 8.14 12.65 -4.71
CA ASP A 88 7.63 12.59 -6.08
C ASP A 88 6.67 13.76 -6.43
N GLY A 89 6.36 14.65 -5.47
CA GLY A 89 5.39 15.73 -5.65
C GLY A 89 3.96 15.23 -5.88
N ALA A 90 3.66 14.00 -5.45
CA ALA A 90 2.34 13.39 -5.59
C ALA A 90 1.31 13.97 -4.60
N LEU A 91 1.78 14.71 -3.59
CA LEU A 91 0.98 15.42 -2.59
C LEU A 91 1.29 16.92 -2.70
N ARG A 92 0.25 17.75 -2.66
CA ARG A 92 0.39 19.22 -2.56
C ARG A 92 0.64 19.64 -1.11
N ASP A 93 1.17 20.84 -0.90
CA ASP A 93 1.56 21.37 0.43
C ASP A 93 0.44 21.37 1.49
N HIS A 94 -0.83 21.31 1.07
CA HIS A 94 -2.00 21.27 1.96
C HIS A 94 -2.82 19.98 1.84
N ASP A 95 -2.35 19.01 1.07
CA ASP A 95 -3.03 17.73 0.95
C ASP A 95 -2.88 16.93 2.25
N LYS A 96 -3.96 16.26 2.64
CA LYS A 96 -3.90 15.26 3.71
C LYS A 96 -3.14 14.04 3.18
N LEU A 97 -2.41 13.37 4.06
CA LEU A 97 -1.82 12.08 3.73
C LEU A 97 -2.92 11.10 3.30
N PRO A 98 -2.73 10.39 2.17
CA PRO A 98 -3.71 9.43 1.70
C PRO A 98 -3.73 8.22 2.62
N PRO A 99 -4.88 7.54 2.79
CA PRO A 99 -4.91 6.28 3.53
C PRO A 99 -3.98 5.24 2.90
N VAL A 100 -3.30 4.49 3.76
CA VAL A 100 -2.47 3.33 3.40
C VAL A 100 -3.03 2.10 4.09
N LEU A 101 -3.29 1.05 3.32
CA LEU A 101 -3.72 -0.26 3.79
C LEU A 101 -2.56 -1.26 3.67
N PRO A 102 -1.80 -1.50 4.75
CA PRO A 102 -0.83 -2.58 4.77
C PRO A 102 -1.56 -3.93 4.91
N ILE A 103 -1.22 -4.87 4.03
CA ILE A 103 -1.70 -6.25 4.09
C ILE A 103 -0.49 -7.16 4.20
N VAL A 104 -0.48 -8.05 5.18
CA VAL A 104 0.54 -9.11 5.29
C VAL A 104 -0.07 -10.42 4.80
N ILE A 105 0.67 -11.11 3.94
CA ILE A 105 0.34 -12.44 3.42
C ILE A 105 1.53 -13.36 3.65
#